data_AF-A0A1Q6DQ31-F1
#
_entry.id   AF-A0A1Q6DQ31-F1
#
_cell.length_a   1.000
_cell.length_b   1.000
_cell.length_c   1.000
_cell.angle_alpha   90.00
_cell.angle_beta   90.00
_cell.angle_gamma   90.00
#
_symmetry.space_group_name_H-M   'P 1'
#
loop_
_entity.id
_entity.type
_entity.pdbx_description
1 polymer ?
#
loop_
_entity_poly.entity_id
_entity_poly.type
_entity_poly.pdbx_seq_one_letter_code
_entity_poly.pdbx_strand_id
1 'polypeptide(L)'
;MAILNSTVGDYYIRTLGVTRNGGYFEYKPMFVEKLPVPMLECVRRKPFETLANYALQTTAKDLKLQAAYFEQLIDGLVYELYFPDEIKAAGKEILPHLGELPPITDTQSTEKKLAVIQAEFDRLYDPRHPVRNHLETLDSVEVVKTIREALKR
;
A
#
# COMPACT_ATOMS: atom_id res chain seq x y z
N MET A 1 6.02 -9.54 -10.81
CA MET A 1 6.51 -8.29 -11.43
C MET A 1 6.09 -7.03 -10.65
N ALA A 2 5.10 -7.06 -9.75
CA ALA A 2 4.60 -5.87 -9.05
C ALA A 2 5.41 -5.44 -7.80
N ILE A 3 6.13 -6.36 -7.14
CA ILE A 3 6.81 -6.09 -5.87
C ILE A 3 8.08 -5.23 -6.04
N LEU A 4 8.72 -5.29 -7.22
CA LEU A 4 9.95 -4.53 -7.52
C LEU A 4 9.68 -3.07 -7.92
N ASN A 5 8.42 -2.70 -8.15
CA ASN A 5 8.04 -1.38 -8.63
C ASN A 5 7.27 -0.56 -7.58
N SER A 6 7.12 -1.08 -6.36
CA SER A 6 6.47 -0.35 -5.27
C SER A 6 7.47 0.49 -4.49
N THR A 7 7.00 1.60 -3.95
CA THR A 7 7.67 2.45 -2.95
C THR A 7 8.07 1.68 -1.70
N VAL A 8 7.38 0.59 -1.38
CA VAL A 8 7.79 -0.39 -0.35
C VAL A 8 9.04 -1.14 -0.80
N GLY A 9 9.11 -1.57 -2.06
CA GLY A 9 10.32 -2.10 -2.67
C GLY A 9 11.47 -1.10 -2.54
N ASP A 10 11.25 0.16 -2.92
CA ASP A 10 12.26 1.24 -2.88
C ASP A 10 12.66 1.67 -1.45
N TYR A 11 11.74 1.60 -0.48
CA TYR A 11 12.02 1.83 0.94
C TYR A 11 12.78 0.67 1.57
N TYR A 12 12.37 -0.57 1.30
CA TYR A 12 13.07 -1.74 1.81
C TYR A 12 14.49 -1.77 1.29
N ILE A 13 14.63 -1.45 -0.01
CA ILE A 13 15.87 -1.21 -0.71
C ILE A 13 16.69 -0.15 0.09
N ARG A 14 16.21 1.08 0.23
CA ARG A 14 16.94 2.12 0.98
C ARG A 14 17.26 1.76 2.44
N THR A 15 16.39 1.06 3.17
CA THR A 15 16.55 0.83 4.64
C THR A 15 17.56 -0.26 4.98
N LEU A 16 17.76 -1.23 4.08
CA LEU A 16 18.79 -2.26 4.27
C LEU A 16 20.18 -1.69 4.25
N GLY A 17 20.28 -0.50 3.70
CA GLY A 17 21.46 0.21 3.44
C GLY A 17 22.30 0.68 4.64
N VAL A 18 23.40 0.03 5.01
CA VAL A 18 24.44 0.63 5.85
C VAL A 18 25.06 1.85 5.18
N THR A 19 24.69 3.05 5.63
CA THR A 19 25.54 4.22 5.46
C THR A 19 26.74 4.09 6.38
N ARG A 20 27.87 3.60 5.87
CA ARG A 20 29.17 3.86 6.49
C ARG A 20 29.73 5.15 5.92
N ASN A 21 29.89 6.15 6.79
CA ASN A 21 30.46 7.49 6.57
C ASN A 21 30.68 7.87 5.09
N GLY A 22 29.65 8.47 4.49
CA GLY A 22 29.69 8.90 3.09
C GLY A 22 28.34 9.05 2.38
N GLY A 23 27.20 8.79 3.05
CA GLY A 23 25.87 9.07 2.48
C GLY A 23 25.24 7.99 1.59
N TYR A 24 25.79 6.77 1.54
CA TYR A 24 25.19 5.64 0.82
C TYR A 24 24.72 4.50 1.71
N PHE A 25 23.43 4.17 1.65
CA PHE A 25 22.78 3.06 2.32
C PHE A 25 23.21 1.69 1.64
N GLU A 26 24.06 0.83 2.25
CA GLU A 26 24.50 -0.57 1.85
C GLU A 26 23.68 -1.82 2.32
N TYR A 27 23.11 -2.66 1.44
CA TYR A 27 21.93 -3.46 1.79
C TYR A 27 22.29 -4.75 2.56
N LYS A 28 21.90 -4.92 3.82
CA LYS A 28 22.16 -6.16 4.59
C LYS A 28 21.07 -7.22 4.41
N PRO A 29 21.37 -8.36 3.75
CA PRO A 29 20.38 -9.41 3.42
C PRO A 29 19.54 -9.95 4.59
N MET A 30 20.05 -9.83 5.82
CA MET A 30 19.42 -10.30 7.05
C MET A 30 18.04 -9.66 7.40
N PHE A 31 17.69 -8.49 6.85
CA PHE A 31 16.37 -7.85 7.06
C PHE A 31 15.40 -8.05 5.89
N VAL A 32 15.89 -8.39 4.68
CA VAL A 32 15.06 -8.87 3.54
C VAL A 32 14.65 -10.32 3.76
N GLU A 33 15.59 -11.15 4.21
CA GLU A 33 15.36 -12.57 4.45
C GLU A 33 14.44 -12.84 5.65
N LYS A 34 14.20 -11.82 6.48
CA LYS A 34 13.24 -11.83 7.59
C LYS A 34 11.96 -11.06 7.29
N LEU A 35 11.59 -10.83 6.02
CA LEU A 35 10.19 -10.64 5.68
C LEU A 35 9.52 -12.02 5.79
N PRO A 36 8.83 -12.37 6.90
CA PRO A 36 7.78 -13.36 6.76
C PRO A 36 6.80 -12.73 5.78
N VAL A 37 6.82 -13.14 4.52
CA VAL A 37 5.64 -12.97 3.67
C VAL A 37 4.61 -13.82 4.41
N PRO A 38 3.66 -13.23 5.17
CA PRO A 38 2.67 -14.06 5.82
C PRO A 38 2.02 -14.80 4.67
N MET A 39 1.90 -16.13 4.75
CA MET A 39 1.02 -16.84 3.82
C MET A 39 -0.39 -16.34 4.12
N LEU A 40 -0.73 -15.21 3.51
CA LEU A 40 -2.07 -14.66 3.52
C LEU A 40 -2.94 -15.76 2.93
N GLU A 41 -3.89 -16.25 3.72
CA GLU A 41 -4.96 -17.10 3.23
C GLU A 41 -5.53 -16.48 1.96
N CYS A 42 -5.88 -17.29 0.97
CA CYS A 42 -6.31 -16.83 -0.36
C CYS A 42 -7.38 -15.71 -0.33
N VAL A 43 -8.20 -15.68 0.73
CA VAL A 43 -9.23 -14.67 0.97
C VAL A 43 -8.65 -13.27 1.20
N ARG A 44 -7.54 -13.16 1.93
CA ARG A 44 -6.90 -11.88 2.24
C ARG A 44 -5.95 -11.39 1.15
N ARG A 45 -5.50 -12.26 0.22
CA ARG A 45 -4.65 -11.84 -0.93
C ARG A 45 -5.38 -11.04 -2.01
N LYS A 46 -6.62 -11.43 -2.32
CA LYS A 46 -7.41 -10.85 -3.41
C LYS A 46 -7.47 -9.31 -3.42
N PRO A 47 -7.70 -8.62 -2.29
CA PRO A 47 -7.72 -7.16 -2.29
C PRO A 47 -6.33 -6.56 -2.60
N PHE A 48 -5.24 -7.11 -2.06
CA PHE A 48 -3.88 -6.63 -2.36
C PHE A 48 -3.52 -6.81 -3.84
N GLU A 49 -3.85 -7.98 -4.43
CA GLU A 49 -3.60 -8.24 -5.85
C GLU A 49 -4.39 -7.28 -6.74
N THR A 50 -5.66 -7.02 -6.38
CA THR A 50 -6.53 -6.12 -7.15
C THR A 50 -6.05 -4.67 -7.07
N LEU A 51 -5.70 -4.19 -5.86
CA LEU A 51 -5.16 -2.83 -5.66
C LEU A 51 -3.82 -2.64 -6.35
N ALA A 52 -2.93 -3.64 -6.31
CA ALA A 52 -1.66 -3.58 -7.03
C ALA A 52 -1.88 -3.47 -8.55
N ASN A 53 -2.85 -4.21 -9.09
CA ASN A 53 -3.22 -4.09 -10.50
C ASN A 53 -3.79 -2.70 -10.82
N TYR A 54 -4.61 -2.11 -9.94
CA TYR A 54 -5.11 -0.75 -10.13
C TYR A 54 -3.97 0.28 -10.15
N ALA A 55 -3.07 0.22 -9.16
CA ALA A 55 -1.92 1.11 -9.06
C ALA A 55 -1.04 1.04 -10.32
N LEU A 56 -0.76 -0.16 -10.83
CA LEU A 56 -0.01 -0.35 -12.08
C LEU A 56 -0.70 0.29 -13.29
N GLN A 57 -2.02 0.15 -13.42
CA GLN A 57 -2.77 0.75 -14.52
C GLN A 57 -2.83 2.27 -14.43
N THR A 58 -2.98 2.83 -13.22
CA THR A 58 -2.99 4.29 -13.01
C THR A 58 -1.63 4.91 -13.31
N THR A 59 -0.54 4.24 -12.90
CA THR A 59 0.83 4.70 -13.18
C THR A 59 1.14 4.62 -14.69
N ALA A 60 0.69 3.56 -15.37
CA ALA A 60 0.85 3.43 -16.82
C ALA A 60 0.09 4.51 -17.63
N LYS A 61 -0.89 5.18 -17.02
CA LYS A 61 -1.72 6.23 -17.65
C LYS A 61 -1.42 7.63 -17.14
N ASP A 62 -0.35 7.80 -16.34
CA ASP A 62 0.05 9.06 -15.72
C ASP A 62 -1.05 9.69 -14.83
N LEU A 63 -1.91 8.85 -14.25
CA LEU A 63 -2.95 9.25 -13.30
C LEU A 63 -2.34 9.38 -11.89
N LYS A 64 -1.55 10.43 -11.69
CA LYS A 64 -0.70 10.62 -10.50
C LYS A 64 -1.49 10.62 -9.18
N LEU A 65 -2.67 11.24 -9.15
CA LEU A 65 -3.49 11.32 -7.93
C LEU A 65 -4.04 9.94 -7.54
N GLN A 66 -4.60 9.22 -8.51
CA GLN A 66 -5.15 7.88 -8.31
C GLN A 66 -4.04 6.90 -7.91
N ALA A 67 -2.89 6.95 -8.60
CA ALA A 67 -1.73 6.11 -8.29
C ALA A 67 -1.25 6.34 -6.85
N ALA A 68 -1.02 7.60 -6.47
CA ALA A 68 -0.58 7.95 -5.12
C ALA A 68 -1.57 7.49 -4.05
N TYR A 69 -2.88 7.60 -4.31
CA TYR A 69 -3.90 7.15 -3.38
C TYR A 69 -3.93 5.64 -3.22
N PHE A 70 -3.85 4.88 -4.32
CA PHE A 70 -3.80 3.41 -4.24
C PHE A 70 -2.52 2.92 -3.57
N GLU A 71 -1.38 3.59 -3.79
CA GLU A 71 -0.14 3.32 -3.06
C GLU A 71 -0.30 3.57 -1.56
N GLN A 72 -0.86 4.72 -1.17
CA GLN A 72 -1.14 5.02 0.23
C GLN A 72 -2.11 4.01 0.87
N LEU A 73 -3.09 3.55 0.11
CA LEU A 73 -4.04 2.53 0.55
C LEU A 73 -3.36 1.17 0.76
N ILE A 74 -2.48 0.77 -0.15
CA ILE A 74 -1.67 -0.45 -0.01
C ILE A 74 -0.79 -0.36 1.23
N ASP A 75 -0.12 0.77 1.46
CA ASP A 75 0.69 0.99 2.65
C ASP A 75 -0.13 0.89 3.94
N GLY A 76 -1.34 1.46 3.95
CA GLY A 76 -2.28 1.35 5.08
C GLY A 76 -2.65 -0.10 5.40
N LEU A 77 -2.97 -0.88 4.38
CA LEU A 77 -3.26 -2.32 4.53
C LEU A 77 -2.04 -3.12 4.99
N VAL A 78 -0.84 -2.71 4.57
CA VAL A 78 0.41 -3.31 5.05
C VAL A 78 0.61 -3.01 6.54
N TYR A 79 0.40 -1.77 6.99
CA TYR A 79 0.48 -1.45 8.42
C TYR A 79 -0.52 -2.26 9.25
N GLU A 80 -1.76 -2.42 8.79
CA GLU A 80 -2.75 -3.28 9.44
C GLU A 80 -2.32 -4.76 9.50
N LEU A 81 -1.59 -5.24 8.49
CA LEU A 81 -1.08 -6.61 8.47
C LEU A 81 0.07 -6.84 9.47
N TYR A 82 0.96 -5.87 9.62
CA TYR A 82 2.13 -5.97 10.50
C TYR A 82 1.86 -5.55 11.94
N PHE A 83 0.92 -4.63 12.16
CA PHE A 83 0.55 -4.05 13.46
C PHE A 83 -0.97 -4.11 13.69
N PRO A 84 -1.59 -5.30 13.62
CA PRO A 84 -3.04 -5.44 13.72
C PRO A 84 -3.58 -4.96 15.07
N ASP A 85 -2.84 -5.19 16.17
CA ASP A 85 -3.28 -4.81 17.51
C ASP A 85 -3.26 -3.29 17.69
N GLU A 86 -2.23 -2.62 17.20
CA GLU A 86 -2.07 -1.16 17.28
C GLU A 86 -3.09 -0.44 16.39
N ILE A 87 -3.30 -0.93 15.16
CA ILE A 87 -4.30 -0.37 14.23
C ILE A 87 -5.71 -0.58 14.77
N LYS A 88 -6.01 -1.75 15.33
CA LYS A 88 -7.30 -2.05 15.94
C LYS A 88 -7.53 -1.25 17.22
N ALA A 89 -6.53 -1.11 18.09
CA ALA A 89 -6.60 -0.29 19.30
C ALA A 89 -6.87 1.19 18.97
N ALA A 90 -6.33 1.68 17.86
CA ALA A 90 -6.59 3.03 17.36
C ALA A 90 -7.93 3.17 16.61
N GLY A 91 -8.65 2.07 16.37
CA GLY A 91 -9.91 2.06 15.60
C GLY A 91 -9.71 2.45 14.14
N LYS A 92 -8.55 2.12 13.55
CA LYS A 92 -8.13 2.51 12.19
C LYS A 92 -8.10 1.33 11.21
N GLU A 93 -8.83 0.26 11.49
CA GLU A 93 -8.94 -0.89 10.58
C GLU A 93 -9.42 -0.42 9.19
N ILE A 94 -8.78 -0.86 8.13
CA ILE A 94 -9.07 -0.47 6.73
C ILE A 94 -9.71 -1.65 6.00
N LEU A 95 -9.19 -2.86 6.22
CA LEU A 95 -9.64 -4.07 5.55
C LEU A 95 -11.16 -4.33 5.66
N PRO A 96 -11.82 -4.14 6.82
CA PRO A 96 -13.27 -4.38 6.94
C PRO A 96 -14.12 -3.38 6.14
N HIS A 97 -13.59 -2.19 5.85
CA HIS A 97 -14.30 -1.12 5.17
C HIS A 97 -14.02 -1.06 3.66
N LEU A 98 -13.10 -1.88 3.16
CA LEU A 98 -12.73 -1.91 1.75
C LEU A 98 -13.90 -2.40 0.87
N GLY A 99 -14.69 -3.35 1.37
CA GLY A 99 -15.71 -4.05 0.58
C GLY A 99 -15.10 -4.97 -0.49
N GLU A 100 -15.93 -5.42 -1.42
CA GLU A 100 -15.45 -6.20 -2.57
C GLU A 100 -14.82 -5.29 -3.62
N LEU A 101 -13.62 -5.65 -4.09
CA LEU A 101 -12.94 -4.95 -5.17
C LEU A 101 -13.10 -5.71 -6.49
N PRO A 102 -13.69 -5.10 -7.53
CA PRO A 102 -13.91 -5.76 -8.81
C PRO A 102 -12.57 -6.04 -9.54
N PRO A 103 -12.21 -7.29 -9.82
CA PRO A 103 -10.94 -7.57 -10.51
C PRO A 103 -10.96 -7.03 -11.94
N ILE A 104 -9.86 -6.41 -12.35
CA ILE A 104 -9.62 -6.06 -13.75
C ILE A 104 -8.87 -7.20 -14.44
N THR A 105 -9.37 -7.64 -15.60
CA THR A 105 -8.74 -8.71 -16.39
C THR A 105 -8.16 -8.16 -17.68
N ASP A 106 -7.09 -8.79 -18.18
CA ASP A 106 -6.42 -8.33 -19.39
C ASP A 106 -7.25 -8.46 -20.68
N THR A 107 -8.34 -9.23 -20.62
CA THR A 107 -9.32 -9.38 -21.69
C THR A 107 -10.24 -8.16 -21.87
N GLN A 108 -10.25 -7.22 -20.94
CA GLN A 108 -11.07 -6.01 -21.01
C GLN A 108 -10.37 -4.89 -21.79
N SER A 109 -11.15 -4.04 -22.46
CA SER A 109 -10.60 -2.83 -23.08
C SER A 109 -10.03 -1.88 -22.02
N THR A 110 -9.00 -1.13 -22.39
CA THR A 110 -8.36 -0.12 -21.53
C THR A 110 -9.37 0.84 -20.90
N GLU A 111 -10.38 1.26 -21.66
CA GLU A 111 -11.43 2.16 -21.18
C GLU A 111 -12.29 1.52 -20.08
N LYS A 112 -12.65 0.24 -20.22
CA LYS A 112 -13.41 -0.48 -19.19
C LYS A 112 -12.60 -0.63 -17.91
N LYS A 113 -11.30 -0.96 -18.03
CA LYS A 113 -10.39 -1.05 -16.87
C LYS A 113 -10.33 0.29 -16.13
N LEU A 114 -10.14 1.38 -16.87
CA LEU A 114 -10.07 2.73 -16.28
C LEU A 114 -11.39 3.18 -15.67
N ALA A 115 -12.53 2.84 -16.27
CA ALA A 115 -13.84 3.13 -15.69
C ALA A 115 -14.05 2.42 -14.35
N VAL A 116 -13.65 1.15 -14.23
CA VAL A 116 -13.70 0.39 -12.97
C VAL A 116 -12.79 1.03 -11.92
N ILE A 117 -11.55 1.34 -12.29
CA ILE A 117 -10.58 1.96 -11.38
C ILE A 117 -11.08 3.33 -10.90
N GLN A 118 -11.64 4.15 -11.79
CA GLN A 118 -12.13 5.47 -11.45
C GLN A 118 -13.35 5.38 -10.53
N ALA A 119 -14.28 4.47 -10.79
CA ALA A 119 -15.44 4.26 -9.91
C ALA A 119 -15.02 3.83 -8.50
N GLU A 120 -14.05 2.92 -8.38
CA GLU A 120 -13.52 2.50 -7.08
C GLU A 120 -12.72 3.61 -6.40
N PHE A 121 -11.96 4.40 -7.16
CA PHE A 121 -11.30 5.58 -6.64
C PHE A 121 -12.32 6.57 -6.07
N ASP A 122 -13.36 6.93 -6.81
CA ASP A 122 -14.38 7.88 -6.36
C ASP A 122 -15.12 7.38 -5.10
N ARG A 123 -15.39 6.06 -5.02
CA ARG A 123 -16.00 5.43 -3.84
C ARG A 123 -15.09 5.52 -2.62
N LEU A 124 -13.82 5.12 -2.76
CA LEU A 124 -12.89 5.02 -1.63
C LEU A 124 -12.31 6.38 -1.23
N TYR A 125 -12.22 7.32 -2.18
CA TYR A 125 -11.70 8.66 -1.97
C TYR A 125 -12.77 9.64 -1.46
N ASP A 126 -14.02 9.22 -1.26
CA ASP A 126 -15.03 10.09 -0.65
C ASP A 126 -14.60 10.51 0.78
N PRO A 127 -14.64 11.80 1.15
CA PRO A 127 -14.29 12.27 2.49
C PRO A 127 -15.10 11.64 3.63
N ARG A 128 -16.29 11.11 3.35
CA ARG A 128 -17.14 10.41 4.32
C ARG A 128 -16.81 8.93 4.39
N HIS A 129 -15.97 8.41 3.50
CA HIS A 129 -15.60 7.00 3.49
C HIS A 129 -14.64 6.69 4.65
N PRO A 130 -14.91 5.64 5.46
CA PRO A 130 -14.04 5.27 6.59
C PRO A 130 -12.60 5.01 6.17
N VAL A 131 -12.38 4.34 5.03
CA VAL A 131 -11.04 4.06 4.49
C VAL A 131 -10.20 5.33 4.33
N ARG A 132 -10.74 6.38 3.70
CA ARG A 132 -10.02 7.64 3.51
C ARG A 132 -9.69 8.30 4.84
N ASN A 133 -10.68 8.39 5.74
CA ASN A 133 -10.48 9.00 7.06
C ASN A 133 -9.44 8.24 7.89
N HIS A 134 -9.45 6.92 7.83
CA HIS A 134 -8.46 6.10 8.53
C HIS A 134 -7.07 6.31 7.93
N LEU A 135 -6.93 6.29 6.60
CA LEU A 135 -5.66 6.53 5.90
C LEU A 135 -5.05 7.91 6.18
N GLU A 136 -5.85 8.97 6.18
CA GLU A 136 -5.38 10.33 6.47
C GLU A 136 -4.97 10.50 7.93
N THR A 137 -5.56 9.72 8.84
CA THR A 137 -5.26 9.79 10.28
C THR A 137 -4.34 8.68 10.76
N LEU A 138 -3.74 7.89 9.87
CA LEU A 138 -2.79 6.82 10.24
C LEU A 138 -1.57 7.34 11.00
N ASP A 139 -1.15 8.59 10.77
CA ASP A 139 -0.06 9.23 11.52
C ASP A 139 -0.38 9.46 13.01
N SER A 140 -1.64 9.25 13.43
CA SER A 140 -2.00 9.24 14.85
C SER A 140 -1.56 7.96 15.57
N VAL A 141 -1.22 6.89 14.83
CA VAL A 141 -0.69 5.66 15.39
C VAL A 141 0.82 5.81 15.54
N GLU A 142 1.33 5.74 16.77
CA GLU A 142 2.74 6.04 17.08
C GLU A 142 3.73 5.20 16.27
N VAL A 143 3.43 3.91 16.07
CA VAL A 143 4.26 3.00 15.28
C VAL A 143 4.33 3.44 13.81
N VAL A 144 3.19 3.80 13.22
CA VAL A 144 3.13 4.27 11.83
C VAL A 144 3.86 5.60 11.66
N LYS A 145 3.66 6.53 12.59
CA LYS A 145 4.36 7.82 12.63
C LYS A 145 5.88 7.62 12.66
N THR A 146 6.36 6.74 13.54
CA THR A 146 7.79 6.44 13.69
C THR A 146 8.39 5.91 12.39
N ILE A 147 7.69 5.00 11.70
CA ILE A 147 8.14 4.44 10.42
C ILE A 147 8.18 5.52 9.33
N ARG A 148 7.12 6.34 9.22
CA ARG A 148 7.03 7.42 8.23
C ARG A 148 8.05 8.54 8.46
N GLU A 149 8.39 8.84 9.71
CA GLU A 149 9.44 9.82 10.04
C GLU A 149 10.84 9.28 9.72
N ALA A 150 11.10 7.98 9.93
CA ALA A 150 12.35 7.34 9.53
C ALA A 150 12.54 7.34 8.00
N LEU A 151 11.43 7.29 7.25
CA LEU A 151 11.35 7.31 5.78
C LEU A 151 11.67 8.66 5.13
N LYS A 152 11.43 9.77 5.84
CA LYS A 152 11.58 11.14 5.32
C LYS A 152 13.01 11.70 5.44
N ARG A 153 13.93 10.95 6.04
CA ARG A 153 15.34 11.33 6.22
C ARG A 153 16.21 10.80 5.09
#